data_AF-A0A931XUY1-F1
#
_entry.id   AF-A0A931XUY1-F1
#
_cell.length_a   1.000
_cell.length_b   1.000
_cell.length_c   1.000
_cell.angle_alpha   90.00
_cell.angle_beta   90.00
_cell.angle_gamma   90.00
#
_symmetry.space_group_name_H-M   'P 1'
#
loop_
_entity.id
_entity.type
_entity.pdbx_description
1 polymer ?
#
loop_
_entity_poly.entity_id
_entity_poly.type
_entity_poly.pdbx_seq_one_letter_code
_entity_poly.pdbx_strand_id
1 'polypeptide(L)'
;DETCDQCNVCIKVCPGESVDFERLAAPLAGPRYHPYVGYYRDVLVGHARDPVTRERASSGGIISALIAQGLRAGDFEAALMVGMQEGEPWKARPILVTGPEAVGRGSQSKYQLVSVYDLLEKALEYRRIAIVGLPCQIEGARKLEPLNRRLRERLALRVGLFCGYATELEGTLFLFRKLKVKPEEVAAVEYRGRGFPGGLVVRLKDGRTKFLSKADYSLLNVPFIPDRCLPCIDHTSELADLSVGDAWFKRDGQGWSAIIVRTEAGQRALDRLVLSGGARVEPCRLEELLATQQFFLDLKKVGAPMRIARMAGPKPQYRIGPPVQVGWRTRLVHWLLSLVLLHRRAFIPVLERLPLSLLTFTSRVTRRLVHRTDLSAARR
;
A
#
# COMPACT_ATOMS: atom_id res chain seq x y z
N ASP A 1 -7.29 18.41 -19.72
CA ASP A 1 -7.57 17.13 -20.36
C ASP A 1 -8.63 17.38 -21.41
N GLU A 2 -8.31 17.11 -22.67
CA GLU A 2 -9.17 17.49 -23.82
C GLU A 2 -10.44 16.65 -23.89
N THR A 3 -10.51 15.55 -23.14
CA THR A 3 -11.68 14.67 -23.02
C THR A 3 -12.56 14.97 -21.81
N CYS A 4 -12.30 16.04 -21.07
CA CYS A 4 -13.06 16.41 -19.87
C CYS A 4 -14.42 17.04 -20.25
N ASP A 5 -15.52 16.41 -19.84
CA ASP A 5 -16.89 16.88 -20.02
C ASP A 5 -17.40 17.80 -18.89
N GLN A 6 -16.53 18.16 -17.95
CA GLN A 6 -16.83 18.99 -16.79
C GLN A 6 -17.94 18.43 -15.87
N CYS A 7 -18.19 17.11 -15.87
CA CYS A 7 -19.19 16.48 -15.00
C CYS A 7 -18.87 16.57 -13.49
N ASN A 8 -17.65 16.98 -13.13
CA ASN A 8 -17.13 17.12 -11.76
C ASN A 8 -17.14 15.83 -10.91
N VAL A 9 -17.38 14.65 -11.52
CA VAL A 9 -17.35 13.36 -10.80
C VAL A 9 -15.97 13.12 -10.21
N CYS A 10 -14.89 13.41 -10.94
CA CYS A 10 -13.52 13.24 -10.48
C CYS A 10 -13.23 14.02 -9.18
N ILE A 11 -13.74 15.25 -9.04
CA ILE A 11 -13.62 16.05 -7.82
C ILE A 11 -14.47 15.47 -6.69
N LYS A 12 -15.73 15.12 -6.97
CA LYS A 12 -16.64 14.52 -5.99
C LYS A 12 -16.08 13.24 -5.38
N VAL A 13 -15.42 12.40 -6.17
CA VAL A 13 -14.82 11.13 -5.69
C VAL A 13 -13.36 11.29 -5.26
N CYS A 14 -12.73 12.44 -5.46
CA CYS A 14 -11.33 12.69 -5.10
C CYS A 14 -11.12 12.55 -3.60
N PRO A 15 -10.30 11.60 -3.13
CA PRO A 15 -9.99 11.49 -1.71
C PRO A 15 -9.03 12.59 -1.23
N GLY A 16 -8.41 13.33 -2.15
CA GLY A 16 -7.59 14.51 -1.84
C GLY A 16 -8.39 15.77 -1.53
N GLU A 17 -9.67 15.78 -1.87
CA GLU A 17 -10.59 16.86 -1.54
C GLU A 17 -11.26 16.60 -0.18
N SER A 18 -11.92 15.45 -0.07
CA SER A 18 -12.58 15.05 1.18
C SER A 18 -12.86 13.56 1.23
N VAL A 19 -12.91 13.01 2.43
CA VAL A 19 -13.45 11.67 2.70
C VAL A 19 -14.20 11.77 4.02
N ASP A 20 -15.47 11.39 4.04
CA ASP A 20 -16.24 11.34 5.28
C ASP A 20 -16.09 9.93 5.87
N PHE A 21 -15.02 9.70 6.65
CA PHE A 21 -14.72 8.36 7.17
C PHE A 21 -15.80 7.88 8.12
N GLU A 22 -16.37 8.75 8.96
CA GLU A 22 -17.49 8.38 9.83
C GLU A 22 -18.69 7.86 9.02
N ARG A 23 -19.12 8.61 8.01
CA ARG A 23 -20.24 8.19 7.14
C ARG A 23 -19.92 6.95 6.32
N LEU A 24 -18.74 6.88 5.71
CA LEU A 24 -18.38 5.78 4.80
C LEU A 24 -18.04 4.49 5.54
N ALA A 25 -17.56 4.59 6.79
CA ALA A 25 -17.28 3.41 7.61
C ALA A 25 -18.51 2.92 8.39
N ALA A 26 -19.54 3.74 8.62
CA ALA A 26 -20.75 3.32 9.35
C ALA A 26 -21.41 2.04 8.78
N PRO A 27 -21.61 1.88 7.45
CA PRO A 27 -22.13 0.63 6.89
C PRO A 27 -21.16 -0.54 7.00
N LEU A 28 -19.87 -0.26 7.22
CA LEU A 28 -18.80 -1.25 7.36
C LEU A 28 -18.57 -1.63 8.82
N ALA A 29 -19.21 -0.95 9.78
CA ALA A 29 -18.84 -0.99 11.18
C ALA A 29 -18.85 -2.43 11.69
N GLY A 30 -17.65 -3.01 11.79
CA GLY A 30 -17.42 -4.13 12.67
C GLY A 30 -17.72 -3.71 14.11
N PRO A 31 -17.91 -4.67 15.02
CA PRO A 31 -18.28 -4.38 16.40
C PRO A 31 -17.20 -3.60 17.18
N ARG A 32 -16.00 -3.42 16.62
CA ARG A 32 -14.84 -2.83 17.28
C ARG A 32 -14.36 -1.61 16.51
N TYR A 33 -13.92 -0.59 17.25
CA TYR A 33 -13.28 0.62 16.71
C TYR A 33 -11.96 0.87 17.42
N HIS A 34 -10.95 1.32 16.67
CA HIS A 34 -9.71 1.82 17.25
C HIS A 34 -9.17 3.02 16.45
N PRO A 35 -8.73 4.13 17.09
CA PRO A 35 -8.35 5.37 16.40
C PRO A 35 -7.28 5.21 15.29
N TYR A 36 -6.40 4.22 15.43
CA TYR A 36 -5.33 3.96 14.47
C TYR A 36 -5.76 3.13 13.24
N VAL A 37 -6.76 2.26 13.38
CA VAL A 37 -7.12 1.27 12.34
C VAL A 37 -8.59 1.31 11.94
N GLY A 38 -9.38 2.25 12.48
CA GLY A 38 -10.79 2.41 12.19
C GLY A 38 -11.65 1.29 12.75
N TYR A 39 -12.79 1.05 12.11
CA TYR A 39 -13.68 -0.07 12.43
C TYR A 39 -13.13 -1.39 11.87
N TYR A 40 -13.27 -2.45 12.66
CA TYR A 40 -12.83 -3.79 12.29
C TYR A 40 -13.65 -4.87 13.00
N ARG A 41 -13.60 -6.09 12.46
CA ARG A 41 -14.19 -7.29 13.04
C ARG A 41 -13.11 -8.10 13.74
N ASP A 42 -12.08 -8.48 12.99
CA ASP A 42 -10.97 -9.30 13.48
C ASP A 42 -9.62 -8.88 12.90
N VAL A 43 -8.58 -9.28 13.62
CA VAL A 43 -7.17 -9.05 13.29
C VAL A 43 -6.47 -10.41 13.27
N LEU A 44 -5.82 -10.71 12.15
CA LEU A 44 -5.13 -11.97 11.91
C LEU A 44 -3.76 -11.71 11.30
N VAL A 45 -2.91 -12.74 11.34
CA VAL A 45 -1.73 -12.82 10.48
C VAL A 45 -1.77 -14.11 9.70
N GLY A 46 -1.15 -14.13 8.52
CA GLY A 46 -1.13 -15.34 7.71
C GLY A 46 -0.26 -15.27 6.48
N HIS A 47 -0.18 -16.40 5.78
CA HIS A 47 0.49 -16.52 4.51
C HIS A 47 -0.21 -17.54 3.59
N ALA A 48 0.02 -17.43 2.29
CA ALA A 48 -0.39 -18.41 1.30
C ALA A 48 0.29 -19.76 1.58
N ARG A 49 -0.43 -20.86 1.36
CA ARG A 49 0.15 -22.21 1.48
C ARG A 49 1.01 -22.58 0.29
N ASP A 50 0.68 -22.07 -0.91
CA ASP A 50 1.50 -22.25 -2.10
C ASP A 50 2.87 -21.53 -1.93
N PRO A 51 3.99 -22.28 -1.89
CA PRO A 51 5.32 -21.71 -1.69
C PRO A 51 5.71 -20.70 -2.77
N VAL A 52 5.30 -20.95 -4.02
CA VAL A 52 5.62 -20.05 -5.15
C VAL A 52 4.93 -18.71 -4.99
N THR A 53 3.64 -18.71 -4.63
CA THR A 53 2.88 -17.50 -4.32
C THR A 53 3.49 -16.75 -3.13
N ARG A 54 3.88 -17.46 -2.06
CA ARG A 54 4.47 -16.83 -0.87
C ARG A 54 5.84 -16.20 -1.19
N GLU A 55 6.71 -16.88 -1.92
CA GLU A 55 8.04 -16.40 -2.27
C GLU A 55 7.99 -15.18 -3.20
N ARG A 56 7.08 -15.19 -4.19
CA ARG A 56 6.91 -14.11 -5.17
C ARG A 56 6.15 -12.90 -4.63
N ALA A 57 5.54 -13.00 -3.45
CA ALA A 57 4.81 -11.90 -2.83
C ALA A 57 5.76 -10.91 -2.14
N SER A 58 5.28 -9.69 -1.90
CA SER A 58 6.00 -8.74 -1.03
C SER A 58 6.13 -9.21 0.42
N SER A 59 5.27 -10.15 0.81
CA SER A 59 4.88 -10.49 2.18
C SER A 59 4.37 -11.94 2.24
N GLY A 60 3.33 -12.24 3.02
CA GLY A 60 2.72 -13.57 3.09
C GLY A 60 1.94 -14.04 1.84
N GLY A 61 1.70 -13.21 0.83
CA GLY A 61 1.01 -13.64 -0.40
C GLY A 61 -0.50 -13.82 -0.30
N ILE A 62 -1.12 -13.33 0.79
CA ILE A 62 -2.56 -13.47 1.05
C ILE A 62 -3.42 -12.89 -0.07
N ILE A 63 -3.11 -11.69 -0.58
CA ILE A 63 -3.90 -11.06 -1.63
C ILE A 63 -3.90 -11.90 -2.92
N SER A 64 -2.72 -12.34 -3.37
CA SER A 64 -2.62 -13.16 -4.58
C SER A 64 -3.39 -14.48 -4.43
N ALA A 65 -3.27 -15.13 -3.26
CA ALA A 65 -4.01 -16.37 -2.99
C ALA A 65 -5.53 -16.14 -2.94
N LEU A 66 -5.98 -15.06 -2.29
CA LEU A 66 -7.39 -14.67 -2.20
C LEU A 66 -7.99 -14.39 -3.59
N ILE A 67 -7.30 -13.59 -4.41
CA ILE A 67 -7.78 -13.25 -5.75
C ILE A 67 -7.82 -14.48 -6.66
N ALA A 68 -6.76 -15.30 -6.63
CA ALA A 68 -6.72 -16.52 -7.42
C ALA A 68 -7.82 -17.51 -6.99
N GLN A 69 -8.06 -17.68 -5.69
CA GLN A 69 -9.13 -18.54 -5.19
C GLN A 69 -10.52 -18.01 -5.58
N GLY A 70 -10.77 -16.71 -5.42
CA GLY A 70 -12.05 -16.09 -5.77
C GLY A 70 -12.38 -16.21 -7.26
N LEU A 71 -11.41 -16.01 -8.16
CA LEU A 71 -11.59 -16.27 -9.60
C LEU A 71 -11.88 -17.74 -9.89
N ARG A 72 -11.16 -18.66 -9.25
CA ARG A 72 -11.31 -20.12 -9.45
C ARG A 72 -12.66 -20.64 -8.97
N ALA A 73 -13.17 -20.10 -7.87
CA ALA A 73 -14.47 -20.44 -7.30
C ALA A 73 -15.63 -19.67 -7.96
N GLY A 74 -15.32 -18.72 -8.86
CA GLY A 74 -16.32 -17.88 -9.51
C GLY A 74 -16.95 -16.83 -8.61
N ASP A 75 -16.36 -16.50 -7.45
CA ASP A 75 -16.87 -15.47 -6.52
C ASP A 75 -16.92 -14.07 -7.15
N PHE A 76 -15.97 -13.83 -8.05
CA PHE A 76 -15.94 -12.72 -9.00
C PHE A 76 -15.28 -13.21 -10.29
N GLU A 77 -15.60 -12.56 -11.40
CA GLU A 77 -15.18 -12.92 -12.76
C GLU A 77 -13.91 -12.18 -13.17
N ALA A 78 -13.64 -11.03 -12.55
CA ALA A 78 -12.45 -10.24 -12.81
C ALA A 78 -11.96 -9.53 -11.55
N ALA A 79 -10.65 -9.28 -11.47
CA ALA A 79 -10.06 -8.44 -10.45
C ALA A 79 -9.22 -7.32 -11.06
N LEU A 80 -9.47 -6.10 -10.60
CA LEU A 80 -8.71 -4.91 -10.96
C LEU A 80 -7.52 -4.77 -10.01
N MET A 81 -6.32 -4.81 -10.55
CA MET A 81 -5.05 -4.81 -9.80
C MET A 81 -4.02 -3.90 -10.48
N VAL A 82 -2.81 -3.83 -9.93
CA VAL A 82 -1.67 -3.13 -10.54
C VAL A 82 -0.60 -4.14 -10.95
N GLY A 83 -0.21 -4.09 -12.22
CA GLY A 83 0.88 -4.86 -12.82
C GLY A 83 2.00 -3.95 -13.31
N MET A 84 2.88 -4.51 -14.14
CA MET A 84 3.87 -3.76 -14.92
C MET A 84 3.40 -3.68 -16.37
N GLN A 85 3.73 -2.59 -17.05
CA GLN A 85 3.39 -2.36 -18.45
C GLN A 85 4.18 -3.31 -19.36
N GLU A 86 3.51 -3.89 -20.35
CA GLU A 86 4.18 -4.61 -21.42
C GLU A 86 5.03 -3.66 -22.28
N GLY A 87 6.20 -4.10 -22.73
CA GLY A 87 7.17 -3.27 -23.45
C GLY A 87 7.94 -2.27 -22.58
N GLU A 88 7.33 -1.76 -21.51
CA GLU A 88 7.97 -0.88 -20.51
C GLU A 88 7.87 -1.49 -19.10
N PRO A 89 8.54 -2.63 -18.83
CA PRO A 89 8.40 -3.42 -17.59
C PRO A 89 8.94 -2.74 -16.31
N TRP A 90 9.24 -1.44 -16.38
CA TRP A 90 9.57 -0.56 -15.26
C TRP A 90 8.48 0.48 -14.98
N LYS A 91 7.41 0.56 -15.78
CA LYS A 91 6.24 1.41 -15.52
C LYS A 91 5.11 0.54 -14.97
N ALA A 92 4.55 0.95 -13.84
CA ALA A 92 3.38 0.27 -13.28
C ALA A 92 2.10 0.74 -13.98
N ARG A 93 1.14 -0.16 -14.18
CA ARG A 93 -0.17 0.14 -14.79
C ARG A 93 -1.29 -0.69 -14.19
N PRO A 94 -2.55 -0.23 -14.27
CA PRO A 94 -3.68 -1.08 -13.95
C PRO A 94 -3.71 -2.29 -14.88
N ILE A 95 -4.12 -3.43 -14.33
CA ILE A 95 -4.38 -4.65 -15.07
C ILE A 95 -5.74 -5.20 -14.64
N LEU A 96 -6.42 -5.84 -15.58
CA LEU A 96 -7.61 -6.64 -15.31
C LEU A 96 -7.22 -8.11 -15.44
N VAL A 97 -7.40 -8.88 -14.36
CA VAL A 97 -7.14 -10.33 -14.35
C VAL A 97 -8.47 -11.07 -14.29
N THR A 98 -8.67 -12.03 -15.19
CA THR A 98 -9.93 -12.79 -15.35
C THR A 98 -9.73 -14.30 -15.14
N GLY A 99 -8.50 -14.73 -14.84
CA GLY A 99 -8.14 -16.11 -14.57
C GLY A 99 -7.11 -16.20 -13.45
N PRO A 100 -7.13 -17.29 -12.66
CA PRO A 100 -6.26 -17.46 -11.50
C PRO A 100 -4.76 -17.47 -11.85
N GLU A 101 -4.39 -18.01 -13.03
CA GLU A 101 -3.02 -18.05 -13.55
C GLU A 101 -2.44 -16.66 -13.84
N ALA A 102 -3.31 -15.70 -14.18
CA ALA A 102 -2.92 -14.34 -14.49
C ALA A 102 -2.64 -13.46 -13.25
N VAL A 103 -3.01 -13.91 -12.04
CA VAL A 103 -2.88 -13.14 -10.79
C VAL A 103 -1.42 -12.84 -10.44
N GLY A 104 -0.50 -13.71 -10.85
CA GLY A 104 0.94 -13.50 -10.69
C GLY A 104 1.43 -12.16 -11.24
N ARG A 105 0.81 -11.65 -12.34
CA ARG A 105 1.14 -10.34 -12.94
C ARG A 105 0.91 -9.16 -11.99
N GLY A 106 -0.01 -9.32 -11.04
CA GLY A 106 -0.32 -8.34 -10.00
C GLY A 106 0.54 -8.45 -8.74
N SER A 107 1.41 -9.46 -8.63
CA SER A 107 2.19 -9.72 -7.41
C SER A 107 3.26 -8.65 -7.15
N GLN A 108 3.71 -8.57 -5.90
CA GLN A 108 4.61 -7.53 -5.37
C GLN A 108 4.03 -6.11 -5.34
N SER A 109 4.63 -5.28 -4.51
CA SER A 109 4.34 -3.86 -4.40
C SER A 109 4.92 -3.12 -5.60
N LYS A 110 4.15 -2.25 -6.25
CA LYS A 110 4.66 -1.31 -7.25
C LYS A 110 4.74 0.06 -6.59
N TYR A 111 5.96 0.52 -6.29
CA TYR A 111 6.16 1.85 -5.68
C TYR A 111 6.13 2.91 -6.79
N GLN A 112 4.93 3.14 -7.32
CA GLN A 112 4.61 4.16 -8.32
C GLN A 112 3.17 4.64 -8.13
N LEU A 113 2.88 5.88 -8.50
CA LEU A 113 1.53 6.36 -8.67
C LEU A 113 0.88 5.67 -9.86
N VAL A 114 -0.23 5.00 -9.60
CA VAL A 114 -1.05 4.33 -10.62
C VAL A 114 -2.52 4.58 -10.25
N SER A 115 -3.35 4.81 -11.26
CA SER A 115 -4.79 4.80 -11.10
C SER A 115 -5.30 3.40 -11.46
N VAL A 116 -5.91 2.70 -10.50
CA VAL A 116 -6.61 1.45 -10.82
C VAL A 116 -7.82 1.71 -11.72
N TYR A 117 -8.37 2.93 -11.69
CA TYR A 117 -9.60 3.32 -12.36
C TYR A 117 -9.50 3.44 -13.88
N ASP A 118 -8.30 3.46 -14.46
CA ASP A 118 -8.15 3.62 -15.91
C ASP A 118 -8.70 2.40 -16.68
N LEU A 119 -8.91 1.26 -15.99
CA LEU A 119 -9.59 0.08 -16.55
C LEU A 119 -10.96 -0.17 -15.91
N LEU A 120 -11.56 0.82 -15.22
CA LEU A 120 -12.83 0.64 -14.54
C LEU A 120 -13.96 0.27 -15.49
N GLU A 121 -14.14 1.00 -16.60
CA GLU A 121 -15.23 0.72 -17.54
C GLU A 121 -15.15 -0.69 -18.13
N LYS A 122 -13.92 -1.13 -18.48
CA LYS A 122 -13.67 -2.51 -18.93
C LYS A 122 -13.96 -3.53 -17.83
N ALA A 123 -13.57 -3.24 -16.58
CA ALA A 123 -13.92 -4.11 -15.46
C ALA A 123 -15.44 -4.20 -15.26
N LEU A 124 -16.16 -3.11 -15.49
CA LEU A 124 -17.63 -3.05 -15.40
C LEU A 124 -18.35 -3.71 -16.59
N GLU A 125 -17.66 -4.39 -17.50
CA GLU A 125 -18.29 -5.34 -18.43
C GLU A 125 -18.68 -6.64 -17.71
N TYR A 126 -17.90 -7.02 -16.69
CA TYR A 126 -18.13 -8.20 -15.84
C TYR A 126 -19.18 -7.92 -14.76
N ARG A 127 -19.95 -8.93 -14.36
CA ARG A 127 -21.07 -8.81 -13.40
C ARG A 127 -20.60 -8.78 -11.96
N ARG A 128 -19.48 -9.44 -11.65
CA ARG A 128 -18.89 -9.45 -10.31
C ARG A 128 -17.40 -9.21 -10.41
N ILE A 129 -16.91 -8.14 -9.78
CA ILE A 129 -15.50 -7.77 -9.80
C ILE A 129 -14.94 -7.58 -8.39
N ALA A 130 -13.64 -7.81 -8.25
CA ALA A 130 -12.85 -7.39 -7.10
C ALA A 130 -11.95 -6.21 -7.47
N ILE A 131 -11.63 -5.35 -6.50
CA ILE A 131 -10.62 -4.29 -6.64
C ILE A 131 -9.56 -4.51 -5.56
N VAL A 132 -8.29 -4.50 -5.96
CA VAL A 132 -7.13 -4.43 -5.07
C VAL A 132 -6.50 -3.05 -5.21
N GLY A 133 -6.42 -2.30 -4.13
CA GLY A 133 -5.92 -0.92 -4.18
C GLY A 133 -5.30 -0.40 -2.90
N LEU A 134 -4.59 0.72 -3.03
CA LEU A 134 -4.13 1.52 -1.90
C LEU A 134 -5.31 2.18 -1.15
N PRO A 135 -5.13 2.69 0.08
CA PRO A 135 -6.22 3.28 0.87
C PRO A 135 -6.99 4.36 0.10
N CYS A 136 -6.27 5.33 -0.49
CA CYS A 136 -6.88 6.38 -1.29
C CYS A 136 -7.61 5.88 -2.54
N GLN A 137 -7.18 4.76 -3.12
CA GLN A 137 -7.93 4.15 -4.21
C GLN A 137 -9.23 3.57 -3.65
N ILE A 138 -9.20 2.79 -2.58
CA ILE A 138 -10.44 2.24 -1.96
C ILE A 138 -11.41 3.35 -1.50
N GLU A 139 -10.90 4.45 -0.94
CA GLU A 139 -11.67 5.65 -0.61
C GLU A 139 -12.42 6.18 -1.86
N GLY A 140 -11.73 6.28 -3.00
CA GLY A 140 -12.33 6.70 -4.27
C GLY A 140 -13.45 5.76 -4.74
N ALA A 141 -13.28 4.45 -4.59
CA ALA A 141 -14.27 3.45 -4.99
C ALA A 141 -15.54 3.64 -4.16
N ARG A 142 -15.38 3.73 -2.83
CA ARG A 142 -16.48 3.93 -1.88
C ARG A 142 -17.25 5.22 -2.14
N LYS A 143 -16.57 6.29 -2.52
CA LYS A 143 -17.20 7.55 -2.93
C LYS A 143 -17.90 7.47 -4.29
N LEU A 144 -17.43 6.61 -5.20
CA LEU A 144 -18.00 6.43 -6.53
C LEU A 144 -19.23 5.51 -6.54
N GLU A 145 -19.30 4.48 -5.69
CA GLU A 145 -20.44 3.56 -5.57
C GLU A 145 -21.84 4.22 -5.48
N PRO A 146 -22.07 5.27 -4.67
CA PRO A 146 -23.38 5.93 -4.66
C PRO A 146 -23.69 6.68 -5.97
N LEU A 147 -22.66 7.09 -6.72
CA LEU A 147 -22.77 7.84 -7.98
C LEU A 147 -22.80 6.95 -9.22
N ASN A 148 -22.30 5.71 -9.12
CA ASN A 148 -22.22 4.76 -10.21
C ASN A 148 -22.92 3.44 -9.82
N ARG A 149 -24.16 3.29 -10.30
CA ARG A 149 -25.01 2.10 -10.04
C ARG A 149 -24.35 0.81 -10.51
N ARG A 150 -23.72 0.80 -11.70
CA ARG A 150 -23.03 -0.39 -12.24
C ARG A 150 -21.91 -0.83 -11.31
N LEU A 151 -21.10 0.11 -10.83
CA LEU A 151 -20.03 -0.19 -9.87
C LEU A 151 -20.59 -0.77 -8.57
N ARG A 152 -21.60 -0.13 -7.98
CA ARG A 152 -22.20 -0.56 -6.72
C ARG A 152 -22.75 -1.99 -6.80
N GLU A 153 -23.43 -2.33 -7.89
CA GLU A 153 -24.03 -3.65 -8.09
C GLU A 153 -22.98 -4.73 -8.43
N ARG A 154 -21.88 -4.35 -9.11
CA ARG A 154 -20.87 -5.30 -9.61
C ARG A 154 -19.67 -5.49 -8.68
N LEU A 155 -19.37 -4.55 -7.78
CA LEU A 155 -18.18 -4.60 -6.92
C LEU A 155 -18.39 -5.52 -5.71
N ALA A 156 -17.99 -6.78 -5.88
CA ALA A 156 -18.16 -7.86 -4.92
C ALA A 156 -17.17 -7.82 -3.75
N LEU A 157 -15.94 -7.34 -3.98
CA LEU A 157 -14.88 -7.35 -2.97
C LEU A 157 -13.88 -6.19 -3.14
N ARG A 158 -13.55 -5.50 -2.04
CA ARG A 158 -12.53 -4.44 -1.96
C ARG A 158 -11.39 -4.89 -1.06
N VAL A 159 -10.23 -5.15 -1.65
CA VAL A 159 -9.01 -5.52 -0.90
C VAL A 159 -8.10 -4.31 -0.81
N GLY A 160 -7.93 -3.80 0.41
CA GLY A 160 -7.09 -2.64 0.71
C GLY A 160 -5.67 -3.04 1.09
N LEU A 161 -4.68 -2.35 0.55
CA LEU A 161 -3.28 -2.50 0.92
C LEU A 161 -2.93 -1.57 2.10
N PHE A 162 -2.06 -1.99 3.00
CA PHE A 162 -1.42 -1.05 3.91
C PHE A 162 -0.47 -0.14 3.12
N CYS A 163 -0.48 1.16 3.41
CA CYS A 163 0.30 2.14 2.65
C CYS A 163 0.90 3.21 3.56
N GLY A 164 2.23 3.34 3.54
CA GLY A 164 2.93 4.50 4.10
C GLY A 164 2.87 5.70 3.15
N TYR A 165 3.25 5.48 1.89
CA TYR A 165 3.20 6.47 0.82
C TYR A 165 3.39 5.75 -0.53
N ALA A 166 2.89 6.37 -1.60
CA ALA A 166 3.31 6.04 -2.97
C ALA A 166 4.55 6.87 -3.35
N THR A 167 5.07 6.65 -4.56
CA THR A 167 6.18 7.44 -5.13
C THR A 167 5.85 7.82 -6.56
N GLU A 168 6.38 8.95 -7.02
CA GLU A 168 6.35 9.33 -8.43
C GLU A 168 7.20 8.35 -9.27
N LEU A 169 6.88 8.21 -10.57
CA LEU A 169 7.68 7.37 -11.48
C LEU A 169 9.16 7.77 -11.47
N GLU A 170 9.43 9.08 -11.32
CA GLU A 170 10.78 9.63 -11.24
C GLU A 170 11.60 9.01 -10.10
N GLY A 171 10.98 8.57 -9.00
CA GLY A 171 11.70 7.85 -7.95
C GLY A 171 12.30 6.53 -8.44
N THR A 172 11.61 5.82 -9.33
CA THR A 172 12.15 4.59 -9.93
C THR A 172 13.27 4.91 -10.92
N LEU A 173 13.11 5.95 -11.72
CA LEU A 173 14.13 6.41 -12.67
C LEU A 173 15.38 6.91 -11.94
N PHE A 174 15.22 7.58 -10.80
CA PHE A 174 16.32 7.97 -9.92
C PHE A 174 17.10 6.75 -9.42
N LEU A 175 16.41 5.69 -8.99
CA LEU A 175 17.08 4.44 -8.59
C LEU A 175 17.84 3.80 -9.75
N PHE A 176 17.32 3.88 -10.98
CA PHE A 176 18.03 3.40 -12.17
C PHE A 176 19.31 4.21 -12.43
N ARG A 177 19.26 5.54 -12.31
CA ARG A 177 20.46 6.38 -12.39
C ARG A 177 21.49 5.98 -11.33
N LYS A 178 21.06 5.69 -10.10
CA LYS A 178 21.95 5.20 -9.03
C LYS A 178 22.55 3.82 -9.31
N LEU A 179 21.82 2.96 -10.02
CA LEU A 179 22.29 1.64 -10.43
C LEU A 179 23.04 1.65 -11.76
N LYS A 180 23.16 2.83 -12.41
CA LYS A 180 23.73 3.01 -13.75
C LYS A 180 23.04 2.11 -14.79
N VAL A 181 21.70 2.12 -14.78
CA VAL A 181 20.83 1.37 -15.70
C VAL A 181 20.04 2.38 -16.52
N LYS A 182 19.93 2.16 -17.82
CA LYS A 182 19.01 2.92 -18.67
C LYS A 182 17.67 2.18 -18.78
N PRO A 183 16.51 2.88 -18.83
CA PRO A 183 15.20 2.23 -18.93
C PRO A 183 15.11 1.23 -20.09
N GLU A 184 15.71 1.55 -21.24
CA GLU A 184 15.63 0.74 -22.46
C GLU A 184 16.35 -0.62 -22.32
N GLU A 185 17.28 -0.73 -21.36
CA GLU A 185 18.03 -1.95 -21.05
C GLU A 185 17.25 -2.91 -20.13
N VAL A 186 16.14 -2.46 -19.54
CA VAL A 186 15.40 -3.20 -18.51
C VAL A 186 14.49 -4.24 -19.16
N ALA A 187 14.61 -5.48 -18.68
CA ALA A 187 13.74 -6.60 -19.04
C ALA A 187 12.65 -6.85 -17.99
N ALA A 188 12.95 -6.63 -16.69
CA ALA A 188 11.96 -6.77 -15.62
C ALA A 188 12.38 -5.99 -14.36
N VAL A 189 11.39 -5.54 -13.60
CA VAL A 189 11.57 -4.90 -12.29
C VAL A 189 10.70 -5.58 -11.25
N GLU A 190 11.32 -5.91 -10.13
CA GLU A 190 10.66 -6.43 -8.93
C GLU A 190 11.03 -5.54 -7.75
N TYR A 191 10.09 -4.85 -7.11
CA TYR A 191 10.44 -3.98 -5.96
C TYR A 191 10.65 -4.74 -4.65
N ARG A 192 10.12 -5.96 -4.56
CA ARG A 192 10.22 -6.85 -3.39
C ARG A 192 10.67 -8.23 -3.84
N GLY A 193 11.70 -8.27 -4.70
CA GLY A 193 12.31 -9.50 -5.17
C GLY A 193 13.33 -10.07 -4.17
N ARG A 194 13.70 -11.34 -4.37
CA ARG A 194 14.60 -12.13 -3.49
C ARG A 194 14.04 -12.38 -2.07
N GLY A 195 12.77 -12.76 -1.98
CA GLY A 195 12.11 -13.13 -0.73
C GLY A 195 11.86 -11.94 0.20
N PHE A 196 11.34 -12.20 1.40
CA PHE A 196 11.04 -11.16 2.40
C PHE A 196 12.30 -10.77 3.22
N PRO A 197 12.56 -9.47 3.51
CA PRO A 197 11.86 -8.28 3.01
C PRO A 197 12.35 -7.85 1.61
N GLY A 198 13.38 -8.51 1.08
CA GLY A 198 13.82 -8.39 -0.31
C GLY A 198 14.40 -7.03 -0.67
N GLY A 199 14.23 -6.67 -1.94
CA GLY A 199 14.64 -5.37 -2.45
C GLY A 199 14.25 -5.16 -3.90
N LEU A 200 14.67 -4.02 -4.44
CA LEU A 200 14.56 -3.72 -5.86
C LEU A 200 15.52 -4.63 -6.63
N VAL A 201 14.97 -5.50 -7.48
CA VAL A 201 15.69 -6.29 -8.47
C VAL A 201 15.39 -5.71 -9.83
N VAL A 202 16.43 -5.37 -10.58
CA VAL A 202 16.33 -4.92 -11.98
C VAL A 202 17.06 -5.93 -12.84
N ARG A 203 16.31 -6.68 -13.65
CA ARG A 203 16.85 -7.62 -14.63
C ARG A 203 17.02 -6.91 -15.95
N LEU A 204 18.20 -7.00 -16.53
CA LEU A 204 18.54 -6.38 -17.82
C LEU A 204 18.36 -7.37 -18.96
N LYS A 205 18.17 -6.84 -20.17
CA LYS A 205 18.00 -7.62 -21.40
C LYS A 205 19.23 -8.47 -21.75
N ASP A 206 20.41 -8.07 -21.27
CA ASP A 206 21.67 -8.81 -21.43
C ASP A 206 21.90 -9.89 -20.35
N GLY A 207 20.90 -10.16 -19.51
CA GLY A 207 20.96 -11.17 -18.45
C GLY A 207 21.56 -10.69 -17.12
N ARG A 208 22.20 -9.51 -17.07
CA ARG A 208 22.71 -8.95 -15.81
C ARG A 208 21.54 -8.61 -14.87
N THR A 209 21.80 -8.73 -13.56
CA THR A 209 20.84 -8.35 -12.52
C THR A 209 21.45 -7.33 -11.57
N LYS A 210 20.75 -6.21 -11.36
CA LYS A 210 21.06 -5.23 -10.31
C LYS A 210 20.16 -5.44 -9.11
N PHE A 211 20.67 -5.18 -7.91
CA PHE A 211 19.94 -5.32 -6.67
C PHE A 211 20.20 -4.13 -5.74
N LEU A 212 19.14 -3.65 -5.09
CA LEU A 212 19.21 -2.68 -4.01
C LEU A 212 18.25 -3.09 -2.89
N SER A 213 18.77 -3.22 -1.66
CA SER A 213 17.97 -3.73 -0.55
C SER A 213 16.77 -2.83 -0.25
N LYS A 214 15.68 -3.42 0.27
CA LYS A 214 14.45 -2.68 0.61
C LYS A 214 14.72 -1.45 1.46
N ALA A 215 15.57 -1.61 2.47
CA ALA A 215 15.87 -0.53 3.40
C ALA A 215 16.71 0.59 2.76
N ASP A 216 17.58 0.27 1.80
CA ASP A 216 18.40 1.29 1.15
C ASP A 216 17.56 2.14 0.19
N TYR A 217 16.76 1.52 -0.68
CA TYR A 217 15.97 2.28 -1.63
C TYR A 217 14.77 2.99 -0.98
N SER A 218 14.28 2.52 0.18
CA SER A 218 13.17 3.20 0.89
C SER A 218 13.55 4.61 1.33
N LEU A 219 14.79 4.85 1.72
CA LEU A 219 15.28 6.20 2.05
C LEU A 219 15.41 7.08 0.80
N LEU A 220 15.92 6.49 -0.28
CA LEU A 220 16.10 7.19 -1.56
C LEU A 220 14.78 7.56 -2.24
N ASN A 221 13.69 6.89 -1.88
CA ASN A 221 12.35 7.15 -2.39
C ASN A 221 11.64 8.30 -1.67
N VAL A 222 12.08 8.70 -0.47
CA VAL A 222 11.41 9.76 0.33
C VAL A 222 11.25 11.07 -0.45
N PRO A 223 12.25 11.59 -1.19
CA PRO A 223 12.10 12.81 -1.97
C PRO A 223 11.00 12.77 -3.04
N PHE A 224 10.65 11.57 -3.51
CA PHE A 224 9.68 11.33 -4.59
C PHE A 224 8.29 10.96 -4.08
N ILE A 225 8.02 11.13 -2.78
CA ILE A 225 6.67 11.01 -2.22
C ILE A 225 5.79 12.09 -2.87
N PRO A 226 4.63 11.76 -3.46
CA PRO A 226 3.70 12.75 -4.00
C PRO A 226 3.12 13.66 -2.92
N ASP A 227 2.86 14.92 -3.24
CA ASP A 227 2.31 15.89 -2.27
C ASP A 227 1.01 15.40 -1.62
N ARG A 228 0.13 14.76 -2.40
CA ARG A 228 -1.11 14.14 -1.90
C ARG A 228 -0.90 13.09 -0.81
N CYS A 229 0.24 12.39 -0.79
CA CYS A 229 0.52 11.38 0.23
C CYS A 229 0.83 11.98 1.61
N LEU A 230 1.29 13.24 1.66
CA LEU A 230 1.66 13.91 2.91
C LEU A 230 0.45 14.15 3.83
N PRO A 231 -0.69 14.69 3.36
CA PRO A 231 -1.87 14.86 4.20
C PRO A 231 -2.74 13.59 4.28
N CYS A 232 -2.40 12.49 3.60
CA CYS A 232 -3.16 11.24 3.72
C CYS A 232 -3.10 10.70 5.16
N ILE A 233 -4.27 10.39 5.73
CA ILE A 233 -4.41 9.92 7.12
C ILE A 233 -4.65 8.40 7.23
N ASP A 234 -4.87 7.70 6.12
CA ASP A 234 -5.20 6.28 6.13
C ASP A 234 -3.95 5.45 5.82
N HIS A 235 -3.56 4.64 6.79
CA HIS A 235 -2.51 3.64 6.64
C HIS A 235 -3.06 2.28 6.23
N THR A 236 -4.20 1.88 6.80
CA THR A 236 -4.65 0.48 6.83
C THR A 236 -5.83 0.23 5.92
N SER A 237 -6.17 1.15 5.02
CA SER A 237 -7.33 1.06 4.12
C SER A 237 -8.61 0.83 4.91
N GLU A 238 -9.01 1.80 5.72
CA GLU A 238 -10.11 1.69 6.69
C GLU A 238 -11.48 1.43 6.05
N LEU A 239 -11.61 1.72 4.76
CA LEU A 239 -12.84 1.53 4.00
C LEU A 239 -12.84 0.26 3.11
N ALA A 240 -11.84 -0.60 3.22
CA ALA A 240 -11.81 -1.88 2.50
C ALA A 240 -12.78 -2.91 3.11
N ASP A 241 -13.01 -4.01 2.38
CA ASP A 241 -13.67 -5.20 2.95
C ASP A 241 -12.67 -6.06 3.74
N LEU A 242 -11.46 -6.19 3.18
CA LEU A 242 -10.30 -6.83 3.80
C LEU A 242 -9.07 -5.96 3.60
N SER A 243 -8.34 -5.64 4.66
CA SER A 243 -7.09 -4.90 4.58
C SER A 243 -5.89 -5.78 4.85
N VAL A 244 -4.87 -5.71 4.00
CA VAL A 244 -3.71 -6.58 4.06
C VAL A 244 -2.40 -5.79 3.91
N GLY A 245 -1.42 -6.10 4.74
CA GLY A 245 -0.10 -5.46 4.73
C GLY A 245 1.02 -6.40 5.16
N ASP A 246 2.24 -5.87 5.24
CA ASP A 246 3.37 -6.57 5.85
C ASP A 246 3.12 -6.71 7.36
N ALA A 247 3.19 -7.93 7.93
CA ALA A 247 3.12 -8.11 9.38
C ALA A 247 4.43 -7.73 10.08
N TRP A 248 5.55 -7.72 9.36
CA TRP A 248 6.91 -7.49 9.90
C TRP A 248 7.33 -8.42 11.05
N PHE A 249 6.60 -9.51 11.27
CA PHE A 249 7.00 -10.54 12.21
C PHE A 249 8.26 -11.26 11.72
N LYS A 250 9.24 -11.42 12.60
CA LYS A 250 10.45 -12.23 12.35
C LYS A 250 10.18 -13.68 12.72
N ARG A 251 9.22 -14.30 12.03
CA ARG A 251 8.91 -15.74 12.13
C ARG A 251 9.45 -16.40 10.87
N ASP A 252 10.05 -17.58 10.99
CA ASP A 252 10.53 -18.48 9.91
C ASP A 252 11.40 -17.88 8.77
N GLY A 253 11.78 -16.60 8.85
CA GLY A 253 12.57 -15.90 7.83
C GLY A 253 11.78 -15.49 6.58
N GLN A 254 10.49 -15.84 6.48
CA GLN A 254 9.65 -15.54 5.32
C GLN A 254 8.58 -14.49 5.63
N GLY A 255 7.91 -14.03 4.57
CA GLY A 255 6.85 -13.04 4.69
C GLY A 255 5.61 -13.61 5.40
N TRP A 256 5.08 -12.82 6.32
CA TRP A 256 3.75 -12.96 6.93
C TRP A 256 2.98 -11.68 6.67
N SER A 257 1.71 -11.81 6.29
CA SER A 257 0.82 -10.68 6.05
C SER A 257 -0.04 -10.40 7.29
N ALA A 258 -0.14 -9.13 7.65
CA ALA A 258 -1.15 -8.64 8.57
C ALA A 258 -2.48 -8.54 7.83
N ILE A 259 -3.56 -8.96 8.48
CA ILE A 259 -4.90 -9.02 7.90
C ILE A 259 -5.88 -8.37 8.88
N ILE A 260 -6.64 -7.37 8.43
CA ILE A 260 -7.72 -6.75 9.18
C ILE A 260 -9.02 -7.02 8.42
N VAL A 261 -9.92 -7.78 9.01
CA VAL A 261 -11.24 -8.04 8.47
C VAL A 261 -12.17 -6.89 8.87
N ARG A 262 -12.83 -6.28 7.89
CA ARG A 262 -13.67 -5.09 8.12
C ARG A 262 -15.13 -5.38 7.90
N THR A 263 -15.47 -6.07 6.82
CA THR A 263 -16.85 -6.40 6.46
C THR A 263 -17.08 -7.90 6.44
N GLU A 264 -18.35 -8.31 6.43
CA GLU A 264 -18.71 -9.70 6.22
C GLU A 264 -18.27 -10.23 4.85
N ALA A 265 -18.24 -9.37 3.82
CA ALA A 265 -17.74 -9.76 2.51
C ALA A 265 -16.25 -10.13 2.60
N GLY A 266 -15.46 -9.34 3.34
CA GLY A 266 -14.06 -9.64 3.62
C GLY A 266 -13.89 -10.93 4.44
N GLN A 267 -14.72 -11.15 5.46
CA GLN A 267 -14.71 -12.37 6.27
C GLN A 267 -15.00 -13.60 5.40
N ARG A 268 -16.11 -13.58 4.63
CA ARG A 268 -16.50 -14.69 3.76
C ARG A 268 -15.43 -15.03 2.72
N ALA A 269 -14.77 -14.02 2.14
CA ALA A 269 -13.68 -14.23 1.20
C ALA A 269 -12.47 -14.89 1.88
N LEU A 270 -12.10 -14.44 3.09
CA LEU A 270 -11.01 -15.02 3.85
C LEU A 270 -11.31 -16.47 4.28
N ASP A 271 -12.52 -16.73 4.76
CA ASP A 271 -12.95 -18.07 5.20
C ASP A 271 -12.87 -19.07 4.05
N ARG A 272 -13.35 -18.69 2.85
CA ARG A 272 -13.25 -19.54 1.65
C ARG A 272 -11.80 -19.83 1.27
N LEU A 273 -10.91 -18.85 1.38
CA LEU A 273 -9.48 -19.04 1.15
C LEU A 273 -8.87 -20.04 2.16
N VAL A 274 -9.26 -19.98 3.42
CA VAL A 274 -8.78 -20.88 4.47
C VAL A 274 -9.35 -22.29 4.29
N LEU A 275 -10.66 -22.41 4.06
CA LEU A 275 -11.38 -23.69 3.86
C LEU A 275 -10.89 -24.45 2.63
N SER A 276 -10.54 -23.74 1.55
CA SER A 276 -9.93 -24.34 0.36
C SER A 276 -8.46 -24.73 0.55
N GLY A 277 -7.86 -24.45 1.71
CA GLY A 277 -6.45 -24.71 1.99
C GLY A 277 -5.50 -23.74 1.29
N GLY A 278 -5.98 -22.62 0.72
CA GLY A 278 -5.14 -21.66 0.01
C GLY A 278 -4.25 -20.80 0.92
N ALA A 279 -4.60 -20.66 2.21
CA ALA A 279 -3.81 -19.93 3.19
C ALA A 279 -3.74 -20.63 4.55
N ARG A 280 -2.73 -20.25 5.34
CA ARG A 280 -2.68 -20.45 6.79
C ARG A 280 -2.85 -19.08 7.43
N VAL A 281 -3.83 -18.95 8.32
CA VAL A 281 -4.08 -17.73 9.10
C VAL A 281 -4.20 -18.08 10.57
N GLU A 282 -3.84 -17.14 11.43
CA GLU A 282 -3.94 -17.28 12.88
C GLU A 282 -4.39 -15.94 13.50
N PRO A 283 -5.15 -15.98 14.61
CA PRO A 283 -5.52 -14.78 15.34
C PRO A 283 -4.30 -13.97 15.77
N CYS A 284 -4.40 -12.65 15.74
CA CYS A 284 -3.36 -11.74 16.20
C CYS A 284 -4.00 -10.67 17.08
N ARG A 285 -3.37 -10.37 18.22
CA ARG A 285 -3.83 -9.27 19.08
C ARG A 285 -3.62 -7.95 18.35
N LEU A 286 -4.58 -7.02 18.46
CA LEU A 286 -4.46 -5.73 17.79
C LEU A 286 -3.17 -5.01 18.21
N GLU A 287 -2.83 -5.05 19.49
CA GLU A 287 -1.64 -4.38 20.04
C GLU A 287 -0.34 -4.90 19.41
N GLU A 288 -0.27 -6.22 19.15
CA GLU A 288 0.87 -6.84 18.47
C GLU A 288 0.99 -6.37 17.02
N LEU A 289 -0.13 -6.27 16.29
CA LEU A 289 -0.14 -5.70 14.95
C LEU A 289 0.29 -4.23 14.98
N LEU A 290 -0.29 -3.41 15.86
CA LEU A 290 0.02 -1.97 15.96
C LEU A 290 1.51 -1.73 16.22
N ALA A 291 2.13 -2.51 17.12
CA ALA A 291 3.55 -2.40 17.43
C ALA A 291 4.44 -2.56 16.19
N THR A 292 4.04 -3.38 15.21
CA THR A 292 4.79 -3.58 13.96
C THR A 292 4.60 -2.47 12.93
N GLN A 293 3.54 -1.67 13.06
CA GLN A 293 3.18 -0.61 12.12
C GLN A 293 3.34 0.81 12.71
N GLN A 294 3.79 0.92 13.96
CA GLN A 294 3.72 2.14 14.77
C GLN A 294 4.21 3.39 14.03
N PHE A 295 5.37 3.32 13.37
CA PHE A 295 5.92 4.47 12.63
C PHE A 295 4.96 5.00 11.56
N PHE A 296 4.39 4.12 10.73
CA PHE A 296 3.50 4.54 9.65
C PHE A 296 2.11 4.93 10.17
N LEU A 297 1.64 4.24 11.22
CA LEU A 297 0.42 4.62 11.93
C LEU A 297 0.54 6.04 12.50
N ASP A 298 1.62 6.37 13.19
CA ASP A 298 1.84 7.72 13.71
C ASP A 298 2.06 8.73 12.57
N LEU A 299 2.81 8.36 11.52
CA LEU A 299 3.00 9.22 10.35
C LEU A 299 1.66 9.66 9.74
N LYS A 300 0.67 8.76 9.72
CA LYS A 300 -0.66 8.96 9.15
C LYS A 300 -1.65 9.59 10.13
N LYS A 301 -1.76 9.08 11.35
CA LYS A 301 -2.80 9.47 12.31
C LYS A 301 -2.40 10.64 13.22
N VAL A 302 -1.10 10.87 13.41
CA VAL A 302 -0.57 12.00 14.20
C VAL A 302 0.05 13.03 13.26
N GLY A 303 0.99 12.60 12.41
CA GLY A 303 1.77 13.48 11.56
C GLY A 303 0.95 14.13 10.44
N ALA A 304 0.01 13.42 9.81
CA ALA A 304 -0.75 13.99 8.70
C ALA A 304 -1.69 15.12 9.14
N PRO A 305 -2.46 15.02 10.25
CA PRO A 305 -3.19 16.16 10.80
C PRO A 305 -2.31 17.39 11.07
N MET A 306 -1.09 17.17 11.59
CA MET A 306 -0.12 18.25 11.81
C MET A 306 0.34 18.91 10.50
N ARG A 307 0.46 18.14 9.41
CA ARG A 307 0.79 18.68 8.07
C ARG A 307 -0.39 19.43 7.48
N ILE A 308 -1.61 18.87 7.56
CA ILE A 308 -2.85 19.51 7.10
C ILE A 308 -3.04 20.88 7.77
N ALA A 309 -2.83 20.95 9.09
CA ALA A 309 -2.95 22.21 9.84
C ALA A 309 -2.04 23.32 9.28
N ARG A 310 -0.87 22.96 8.74
CA ARG A 310 0.15 23.87 8.18
C ARG A 310 -0.01 24.18 6.69
N MET A 311 -0.84 23.45 5.96
CA MET A 311 -1.04 23.69 4.53
C MET A 311 -1.61 25.10 4.30
N ALA A 312 -1.11 25.78 3.28
CA ALA A 312 -1.74 26.98 2.74
C ALA A 312 -2.74 26.57 1.64
N GLY A 313 -3.86 27.28 1.51
CA GLY A 313 -4.89 26.98 0.51
C GLY A 313 -5.83 25.83 0.90
N PRO A 314 -6.49 25.18 -0.09
CA PRO A 314 -7.44 24.09 0.14
C PRO A 314 -6.82 22.92 0.90
N LYS A 315 -7.56 22.38 1.87
CA LYS A 315 -7.13 21.30 2.75
C LYS A 315 -8.06 20.11 2.62
N PRO A 316 -7.54 18.87 2.60
CA PRO A 316 -8.40 17.70 2.61
C PRO A 316 -9.21 17.64 3.91
N GLN A 317 -10.49 17.30 3.79
CA GLN A 317 -11.38 17.13 4.93
C GLN A 317 -11.69 15.65 5.15
N TYR A 318 -11.25 15.09 6.28
CA TYR A 318 -11.35 13.64 6.52
C TYR A 318 -12.45 13.19 7.50
N ARG A 319 -13.14 14.11 8.19
CA ARG A 319 -14.22 13.82 9.17
C ARG A 319 -14.05 12.45 9.85
N ILE A 320 -13.09 12.41 10.76
CA ILE A 320 -12.71 11.22 11.51
C ILE A 320 -13.18 11.33 12.94
N GLY A 321 -13.29 10.15 13.59
CA GLY A 321 -13.46 10.05 15.04
C GLY A 321 -12.30 10.69 15.82
N PRO A 322 -12.31 10.55 17.17
CA PRO A 322 -11.42 11.31 18.03
C PRO A 322 -9.94 11.14 17.65
N PRO A 323 -9.15 12.23 17.64
CA PRO A 323 -7.76 12.18 17.23
C PRO A 323 -6.96 11.30 18.19
N VAL A 324 -5.95 10.63 17.62
CA VAL A 324 -4.98 9.87 18.41
C VAL A 324 -4.26 10.81 19.39
N GLN A 325 -4.35 10.49 20.68
CA GLN A 325 -3.61 11.19 21.71
C GLN A 325 -2.23 10.58 21.88
N VAL A 326 -1.19 11.40 21.69
CA VAL A 326 0.21 11.01 21.91
C VAL A 326 0.94 12.06 22.73
N GLY A 327 1.99 11.63 23.44
CA GLY A 327 2.83 12.50 24.26
C GLY A 327 3.60 13.55 23.46
N TRP A 328 4.08 14.59 24.15
CA TRP A 328 4.75 15.74 23.53
C TRP A 328 6.00 15.38 22.72
N ARG A 329 6.75 14.35 23.16
CA ARG A 329 7.95 13.87 22.45
C ARG A 329 7.59 13.34 21.06
N THR A 330 6.56 12.50 20.96
CA THR A 330 6.06 11.99 19.67
C THR A 330 5.57 13.13 18.78
N ARG A 331 4.83 14.08 19.35
CA ARG A 331 4.40 15.29 18.61
C ARG A 331 5.60 16.07 18.05
N LEU A 332 6.64 16.28 18.85
CA LEU A 332 7.86 16.98 18.43
C LEU A 332 8.59 16.23 17.31
N VAL A 333 8.72 14.90 17.41
CA VAL A 333 9.33 14.08 16.35
C VAL A 333 8.57 14.22 15.04
N HIS A 334 7.23 14.12 15.06
CA HIS A 334 6.42 14.27 13.85
C HIS A 334 6.37 15.71 13.34
N TRP A 335 6.54 16.69 14.21
CA TRP A 335 6.72 18.09 13.83
C TRP A 335 8.01 18.27 13.00
N LEU A 336 9.15 17.80 13.52
CA LEU A 336 10.44 17.84 12.82
C LEU A 336 10.39 17.06 11.51
N LEU A 337 9.83 15.85 11.53
CA LEU A 337 9.67 15.02 10.34
C LEU A 337 8.79 15.71 9.29
N SER A 338 7.78 16.47 9.70
CA SER A 338 6.95 17.24 8.78
C SER A 338 7.74 18.30 8.03
N LEU A 339 8.70 18.98 8.69
CA LEU A 339 9.60 19.92 8.02
C LEU A 339 10.46 19.22 6.97
N VAL A 340 11.04 18.06 7.31
CA VAL A 340 11.83 17.24 6.39
C VAL A 340 11.00 16.81 5.18
N LEU A 341 9.78 16.34 5.40
CA LEU A 341 8.89 15.89 4.33
C LEU A 341 8.41 17.03 3.43
N LEU A 342 8.14 18.21 3.98
CA LEU A 342 7.76 19.39 3.19
C LEU A 342 8.88 19.83 2.24
N HIS A 343 10.14 19.75 2.69
CA HIS A 343 11.32 20.15 1.90
C HIS A 343 12.02 18.96 1.22
N ARG A 344 11.40 17.78 1.18
CA ARG A 344 12.03 16.52 0.75
C ARG A 344 12.66 16.58 -0.65
N ARG A 345 12.07 17.35 -1.58
CA ARG A 345 12.57 17.49 -2.96
C ARG A 345 13.90 18.26 -3.03
N ALA A 346 14.18 19.13 -2.05
CA ALA A 346 15.45 19.86 -1.98
C ALA A 346 16.67 18.93 -1.76
N PHE A 347 16.44 17.71 -1.26
CA PHE A 347 17.51 16.72 -1.10
C PHE A 347 17.88 15.99 -2.40
N ILE A 348 17.09 16.08 -3.47
CA ILE A 348 17.34 15.35 -4.73
C ILE A 348 18.73 15.67 -5.30
N PRO A 349 19.13 16.94 -5.51
CA PRO A 349 20.43 17.25 -6.12
C PRO A 349 21.62 16.81 -5.26
N VAL A 350 21.46 16.79 -3.94
CA VAL A 350 22.48 16.28 -3.01
C VAL A 350 22.58 14.77 -3.16
N LEU A 351 21.44 14.07 -3.08
CA LEU A 351 21.38 12.63 -3.21
C LEU A 351 21.89 12.17 -4.57
N GLU A 352 21.65 12.90 -5.67
CA GLU A 352 22.17 12.59 -7.01
C GLU A 352 23.70 12.57 -7.08
N ARG A 353 24.38 13.50 -6.41
CA ARG A 353 25.85 13.59 -6.41
C ARG A 353 26.51 12.54 -5.52
N LEU A 354 25.85 12.09 -4.46
CA LEU A 354 26.43 11.13 -3.52
C LEU A 354 26.49 9.70 -4.12
N PRO A 355 27.61 8.98 -4.00
CA PRO A 355 27.71 7.62 -4.49
C PRO A 355 26.81 6.68 -3.68
N LEU A 356 26.25 5.67 -4.34
CA LEU A 356 25.34 4.70 -3.72
C LEU A 356 26.00 3.95 -2.54
N SER A 357 27.31 3.71 -2.61
CA SER A 357 28.08 3.10 -1.52
C SER A 357 28.03 3.91 -0.22
N LEU A 358 28.12 5.25 -0.32
CA LEU A 358 28.03 6.13 0.84
C LEU A 358 26.61 6.15 1.40
N LEU A 359 25.59 6.26 0.54
CA LEU A 359 24.18 6.29 0.95
C LEU A 359 23.74 4.99 1.63
N THR A 360 24.21 3.84 1.12
CA THR A 360 23.94 2.53 1.73
C THR A 360 24.75 2.32 3.02
N PHE A 361 25.94 2.91 3.14
CA PHE A 361 26.72 2.89 4.38
C PHE A 361 26.03 3.71 5.48
N THR A 362 25.66 4.95 5.20
CA THR A 362 24.95 5.81 6.17
C THR A 362 23.63 5.18 6.61
N SER A 363 22.83 4.67 5.65
CA SER A 363 21.60 3.92 5.94
C SER A 363 21.83 2.74 6.91
N ARG A 364 22.91 1.97 6.73
CA ARG A 364 23.25 0.84 7.61
C ARG A 364 23.68 1.31 9.00
N VAL A 365 24.48 2.37 9.08
CA VAL A 365 24.93 2.94 10.36
C VAL A 365 23.75 3.50 11.15
N THR A 366 22.90 4.32 10.52
CA THR A 366 21.71 4.89 11.17
C THR A 366 20.78 3.79 11.67
N ARG A 367 20.52 2.74 10.88
CA ARG A 367 19.69 1.61 11.31
C ARG A 367 20.28 0.86 12.50
N ARG A 368 21.60 0.65 12.54
CA ARG A 368 22.26 0.01 13.70
C ARG A 368 22.15 0.85 14.96
N LEU A 369 22.25 2.17 14.84
CA LEU A 369 22.09 3.10 15.96
C LEU A 369 20.64 3.11 16.46
N VAL A 370 19.68 3.21 15.55
CA VAL A 370 18.23 3.20 15.88
C VAL A 370 17.82 1.86 16.50
N HIS A 371 18.24 0.71 15.94
CA HIS A 371 17.94 -0.59 16.53
C HIS A 371 18.62 -0.84 17.89
N ARG A 372 19.76 -0.19 18.17
CA ARG A 372 20.37 -0.23 19.51
C ARG A 372 19.60 0.60 20.53
N THR A 373 18.97 1.70 20.11
CA THR A 373 18.09 2.50 20.97
C THR A 373 16.70 1.87 21.15
N ASP A 374 16.27 0.99 20.24
CA ASP A 374 14.95 0.32 20.26
C ASP A 374 14.93 -0.99 21.07
N LEU A 375 15.94 -1.22 21.91
CA LEU A 375 16.03 -2.40 22.81
C LEU A 375 15.99 -2.05 24.32
N SER A 376 15.69 -0.81 24.72
CA SER A 376 15.68 -0.47 26.15
C SER A 376 14.70 0.61 26.63
N ALA A 377 13.84 1.18 25.78
CA ALA A 377 12.97 2.31 26.20
C ALA A 377 11.45 2.05 26.19
N ALA A 378 10.98 0.85 25.85
CA ALA A 378 9.54 0.53 25.79
C ALA A 378 9.10 -0.60 26.74
N ARG A 379 9.80 -0.80 27.87
CA ARG A 379 9.37 -1.67 28.98
C ARG A 379 9.80 -1.10 30.33
N ARG A 380 9.08 -0.07 30.77
CA ARG A 380 8.70 0.15 32.18
C ARG A 380 7.29 0.72 32.19
#